data_AF-A0A529XUV1-F1
#
_entry.id   AF-A0A529XUV1-F1
#
_cell.length_a   1.000
_cell.length_b   1.000
_cell.length_c   1.000
_cell.angle_alpha   90.00
_cell.angle_beta   90.00
_cell.angle_gamma   90.00
#
_symmetry.space_group_name_H-M   'P 1'
#
loop_
_entity.id
_entity.type
_entity.pdbx_description
1 polymer ?
#
loop_
_entity_poly.entity_id
_entity_poly.type
_entity_poly.pdbx_seq_one_letter_code
_entity_poly.pdbx_strand_id
1 'polypeptide(L)'
;MLLTIATAATPLLIAAIGELVVERSGVLNLGVEGMMIMGAVGGFGAGYLTGSPWIGLLASIIVGALFSLLFAVMTLSLATNQVATGLSLTLLGLGLSGMIGTSFVGQPGVRLPNLDIPVISSIPVVGKLIFGQDPVFYISIALTAAVMW
;
A
#
# COMPACT_ATOMS: atom_id res chain seq x y z
N MET A 1 -7.35 19.45 7.41
CA MET A 1 -6.05 19.47 6.71
C MET A 1 -5.06 18.47 7.28
N LEU A 2 -4.72 18.50 8.57
CA LEU A 2 -3.74 17.56 9.13
C LEU A 2 -4.17 16.09 9.00
N LEU A 3 -5.45 15.80 9.29
CA LEU A 3 -6.01 14.46 9.22
C LEU A 3 -5.98 13.87 7.80
N THR A 4 -6.32 14.68 6.79
CA THR A 4 -6.32 14.26 5.38
C THR A 4 -4.91 14.01 4.85
N ILE A 5 -3.92 14.77 5.35
CA ILE A 5 -2.51 14.53 5.03
C ILE A 5 -2.06 13.20 5.65
N ALA A 6 -2.42 12.93 6.90
CA ALA A 6 -2.06 11.69 7.58
C ALA A 6 -2.62 10.45 6.84
N THR A 7 -3.89 10.48 6.44
CA THR A 7 -4.52 9.38 5.71
C THR A 7 -3.90 9.17 4.32
N ALA A 8 -3.52 10.25 3.62
CA ALA A 8 -2.87 10.15 2.31
C ALA A 8 -1.40 9.72 2.40
N ALA A 9 -0.70 10.09 3.48
CA ALA A 9 0.69 9.73 3.69
C ALA A 9 0.88 8.28 4.15
N THR A 10 -0.13 7.67 4.78
CA THR A 10 -0.03 6.31 5.36
C THR A 10 0.41 5.24 4.35
N PRO A 11 -0.21 5.11 3.15
CA PRO A 11 0.24 4.14 2.17
C PRO A 11 1.65 4.43 1.64
N LEU A 12 2.00 5.70 1.48
CA LEU A 12 3.34 6.13 1.05
C LEU A 12 4.40 5.79 2.10
N LEU A 13 4.08 5.95 3.39
CA LEU A 13 4.96 5.56 4.49
C LEU A 13 5.23 4.06 4.47
N ILE A 14 4.19 3.23 4.30
CA ILE A 14 4.35 1.77 4.20
C ILE A 14 5.24 1.41 3.00
N ALA A 15 5.01 2.03 1.84
CA ALA A 15 5.84 1.80 0.66
C ALA A 15 7.30 2.22 0.90
N ALA A 16 7.53 3.37 1.52
CA ALA A 16 8.87 3.86 1.83
C ALA A 16 9.62 2.97 2.84
N ILE A 17 8.93 2.41 3.84
CA ILE A 17 9.53 1.43 4.78
C ILE A 17 9.92 0.16 4.02
N GLY A 18 9.06 -0.33 3.13
CA GLY A 18 9.36 -1.47 2.28
C GLY A 18 10.60 -1.24 1.42
N GLU A 19 10.66 -0.09 0.74
CA GLU A 19 11.83 0.32 -0.06
C GLU A 19 13.09 0.45 0.79
N LEU A 20 13.01 1.03 1.99
CA LEU A 20 14.16 1.12 2.89
C LEU A 20 14.74 -0.27 3.23
N VAL A 21 13.91 -1.27 3.46
CA VAL A 21 14.36 -2.65 3.71
C VAL A 21 15.01 -3.24 2.45
N VAL A 22 14.40 -3.01 1.28
CA VAL A 22 14.89 -3.49 -0.02
C VAL A 22 16.26 -2.87 -0.35
N GLU A 23 16.41 -1.55 -0.20
CA GLU A 23 17.68 -0.85 -0.42
C GLU A 23 18.77 -1.31 0.54
N ARG A 24 18.43 -1.56 1.82
CA ARG A 24 19.38 -2.12 2.79
C ARG A 24 19.83 -3.55 2.46
N SER A 25 19.05 -4.29 1.67
CA SER A 25 19.48 -5.60 1.15
C SER A 25 20.40 -5.51 -0.09
N GLY A 26 20.66 -4.29 -0.59
CA GLY A 26 21.48 -4.05 -1.78
C GLY A 26 20.71 -4.12 -3.10
N VAL A 27 19.38 -4.06 -3.06
CA VAL A 27 18.50 -4.06 -4.24
C VAL A 27 17.84 -2.69 -4.36
N LEU A 28 17.84 -2.11 -5.56
CA LEU A 28 17.17 -0.84 -5.85
C LEU A 28 15.86 -1.13 -6.60
N ASN A 29 14.71 -0.80 -6.01
CA ASN A 29 13.41 -1.09 -6.61
C ASN A 29 12.65 0.17 -7.04
N LEU A 30 12.88 0.58 -8.28
CA LEU A 30 12.11 1.66 -8.93
C LEU A 30 10.73 1.21 -9.43
N GLY A 31 10.35 -0.05 -9.18
CA GLY A 31 9.07 -0.66 -9.57
C GLY A 31 7.94 -0.45 -8.56
N VAL A 32 8.22 0.15 -7.40
CA VAL A 32 7.28 0.22 -6.27
C VAL A 32 5.95 0.88 -6.63
N GLU A 33 5.96 1.90 -7.49
CA GLU A 33 4.74 2.59 -7.94
C GLU A 33 3.81 1.63 -8.70
N GLY A 34 4.36 0.78 -9.57
CA GLY A 34 3.59 -0.28 -10.24
C GLY A 34 3.01 -1.29 -9.26
N MET A 35 3.79 -1.70 -8.26
CA MET A 35 3.33 -2.63 -7.22
C MET A 35 2.18 -2.03 -6.40
N MET A 36 2.29 -0.75 -6.04
CA MET A 36 1.28 -0.01 -5.28
C MET A 36 -0.04 0.08 -6.06
N ILE A 37 0.00 0.49 -7.32
CA ILE A 37 -1.21 0.68 -8.12
C ILE A 37 -1.90 -0.66 -8.41
N MET A 38 -1.12 -1.72 -8.65
CA MET A 38 -1.68 -3.07 -8.80
C MET A 38 -2.29 -3.60 -7.50
N GLY A 39 -1.63 -3.37 -6.36
CA GLY A 39 -2.20 -3.65 -5.04
C GLY A 39 -3.50 -2.87 -4.79
N ALA A 40 -3.54 -1.60 -5.20
CA ALA A 40 -4.73 -0.75 -5.06
C ALA A 40 -5.91 -1.27 -5.88
N VAL A 41 -5.72 -1.59 -7.16
CA VAL A 41 -6.82 -2.10 -8.01
C VAL A 41 -7.28 -3.49 -7.56
N GLY A 42 -6.35 -4.36 -7.17
CA GLY A 42 -6.66 -5.71 -6.69
C GLY A 42 -7.45 -5.69 -5.38
N GLY A 43 -7.03 -4.85 -4.43
CA GLY A 43 -7.74 -4.70 -3.16
C GLY A 43 -9.07 -3.98 -3.29
N PHE A 44 -9.15 -2.94 -4.12
CA PHE A 44 -10.42 -2.28 -4.41
C PHE A 44 -11.41 -3.27 -5.03
N GLY A 45 -11.00 -4.00 -6.07
CA GLY A 45 -11.85 -4.97 -6.74
C GLY A 45 -12.34 -6.07 -5.79
N ALA A 46 -11.44 -6.67 -5.02
CA ALA A 46 -11.81 -7.71 -4.05
C ALA A 46 -12.71 -7.17 -2.94
N GLY A 47 -12.41 -6.00 -2.38
CA GLY A 47 -13.22 -5.37 -1.34
C GLY A 47 -14.61 -5.00 -1.86
N TYR A 48 -14.70 -4.46 -3.08
CA TYR A 48 -15.96 -4.10 -3.72
C TYR A 48 -16.83 -5.33 -4.00
N LEU A 49 -16.26 -6.38 -4.61
CA LEU A 49 -17.00 -7.60 -4.97
C LEU A 49 -17.47 -8.39 -3.74
N THR A 50 -16.72 -8.38 -2.66
CA THR A 50 -17.05 -9.13 -1.43
C THR A 50 -17.79 -8.30 -0.38
N GLY A 51 -17.81 -6.97 -0.52
CA GLY A 51 -18.32 -6.03 0.48
C GLY A 51 -17.46 -5.94 1.74
N SER A 52 -16.29 -6.60 1.80
CA SER A 52 -15.44 -6.65 2.99
C SER A 52 -14.13 -5.87 2.79
N PRO A 53 -13.87 -4.81 3.59
CA PRO A 53 -12.64 -4.03 3.47
C PRO A 53 -11.39 -4.85 3.85
N TRP A 54 -11.55 -5.86 4.72
CA TRP A 54 -10.47 -6.74 5.16
C TRP A 54 -10.02 -7.69 4.06
N ILE A 55 -10.96 -8.19 3.26
CA ILE A 55 -10.63 -9.01 2.09
C ILE A 55 -9.91 -8.14 1.05
N GLY A 56 -10.36 -6.90 0.85
CA GLY A 56 -9.67 -5.92 0.02
C GLY A 56 -8.22 -5.69 0.47
N LEU A 57 -7.99 -5.46 1.77
CA LEU A 57 -6.66 -5.29 2.34
C LEU A 57 -5.76 -6.51 2.09
N LEU A 58 -6.27 -7.72 2.35
CA LEU A 58 -5.52 -8.96 2.12
C LEU A 58 -5.18 -9.15 0.63
N ALA A 59 -6.13 -8.85 -0.26
CA ALA A 59 -5.90 -8.91 -1.70
C ALA A 59 -4.84 -7.89 -2.16
N SER A 60 -4.85 -6.67 -1.62
CA SER A 60 -3.79 -5.68 -1.89
C SER A 60 -2.40 -6.20 -1.51
N ILE A 61 -2.28 -6.83 -0.33
CA ILE A 61 -1.01 -7.40 0.15
C ILE A 61 -0.54 -8.51 -0.79
N ILE A 62 -1.44 -9.44 -1.15
CA ILE A 62 -1.12 -10.56 -2.04
C ILE A 62 -0.68 -10.07 -3.42
N VAL A 63 -1.43 -9.15 -4.02
CA VAL A 63 -1.12 -8.62 -5.37
C VAL A 63 0.20 -7.85 -5.36
N GLY A 64 0.43 -6.99 -4.36
CA GLY A 64 1.72 -6.29 -4.20
C GLY A 64 2.88 -7.25 -4.01
N ALA A 65 2.72 -8.29 -3.19
CA ALA A 65 3.72 -9.32 -2.96
C ALA A 65 4.02 -10.13 -4.23
N LEU A 66 3.02 -10.45 -5.05
CA LEU A 66 3.21 -11.15 -6.33
C LEU A 66 3.99 -10.28 -7.33
N PHE A 67 3.71 -8.98 -7.39
CA PHE A 67 4.49 -8.05 -8.24
C PHE A 67 5.92 -7.88 -7.74
N SER A 68 6.12 -7.80 -6.41
CA SER A 68 7.45 -7.78 -5.80
C SER A 68 8.21 -9.08 -6.06
N LEU A 69 7.54 -10.23 -6.00
CA LEU A 69 8.13 -11.53 -6.32
C LEU A 69 8.53 -11.60 -7.80
N LEU A 70 7.71 -11.10 -8.72
CA LEU A 70 8.06 -11.02 -10.14
C LEU A 70 9.33 -10.18 -10.33
N PHE A 71 9.42 -9.01 -9.68
CA PHE A 71 10.62 -8.17 -9.70
C PHE A 71 11.84 -8.92 -9.14
N ALA A 72 11.70 -9.61 -8.02
CA ALA A 72 12.77 -10.37 -7.38
C ALA A 72 13.26 -11.51 -8.28
N VAL A 73 12.37 -12.24 -8.96
CA VAL A 73 12.77 -13.30 -9.91
C VAL A 73 13.57 -12.70 -11.07
N MET A 74 13.13 -11.58 -11.64
CA MET A 74 13.84 -10.93 -12.75
C MET A 74 15.22 -10.43 -12.32
N THR A 75 15.30 -9.76 -11.18
CA THR A 75 16.54 -9.09 -10.76
C THR A 75 17.52 -10.02 -10.06
N LEU A 76 17.04 -10.96 -9.24
CA LEU A 76 17.89 -11.85 -8.45
C LEU A 76 18.21 -13.17 -9.17
N SER A 77 17.22 -13.75 -9.88
CA SER A 77 17.43 -15.05 -10.56
C SER A 77 17.94 -14.88 -11.99
N LEU A 78 17.41 -13.89 -12.72
CA LEU A 78 17.78 -13.63 -14.12
C LEU A 78 18.85 -12.53 -14.27
N ALA A 79 19.31 -11.94 -13.17
CA ALA A 79 20.37 -10.91 -13.12
C ALA A 79 20.11 -9.73 -14.09
N THR A 80 18.85 -9.34 -14.28
CA THR A 80 18.51 -8.20 -15.13
C THR A 80 18.89 -6.88 -14.46
N ASN A 81 19.00 -5.82 -15.28
CA ASN A 81 19.21 -4.48 -14.74
C ASN A 81 18.00 -4.05 -13.90
N GLN A 82 18.23 -3.80 -12.61
CA GLN A 82 17.18 -3.47 -11.63
C GLN A 82 16.43 -2.18 -11.98
N VAL A 83 17.13 -1.17 -12.50
CA VAL A 83 16.53 0.12 -12.89
C VAL A 83 15.58 -0.07 -14.06
N ALA A 84 16.06 -0.69 -15.15
CA ALA A 84 15.23 -0.93 -16.32
C ALA A 84 14.04 -1.86 -16.00
N THR A 85 14.27 -2.89 -15.18
CA THR A 85 13.23 -3.83 -14.75
C THR A 85 12.17 -3.14 -13.89
N GLY A 86 12.59 -2.32 -12.94
CA GLY A 86 11.70 -1.57 -12.06
C GLY A 86 10.81 -0.60 -12.84
N LEU A 87 11.40 0.22 -13.71
CA LEU A 87 10.65 1.14 -14.57
C LEU A 87 9.67 0.39 -15.49
N SER A 88 10.09 -0.74 -16.06
CA SER A 88 9.21 -1.58 -16.89
C SER A 88 8.04 -2.15 -16.08
N LEU A 89 8.29 -2.55 -14.83
CA LEU A 89 7.25 -3.05 -13.93
C LEU A 89 6.27 -1.95 -13.52
N THR A 90 6.74 -0.72 -13.32
CA THR A 90 5.88 0.45 -13.09
C THR A 90 4.96 0.70 -14.28
N LEU A 91 5.50 0.69 -15.51
CA LEU A 91 4.71 0.84 -16.73
C LEU A 91 3.70 -0.29 -16.90
N LEU A 92 4.10 -1.54 -16.62
CA LEU A 92 3.21 -2.69 -16.63
C LEU A 92 2.07 -2.51 -15.62
N GLY A 93 2.38 -2.11 -14.39
CA GLY A 93 1.41 -1.88 -13.33
C GLY A 93 0.40 -0.79 -13.72
N LEU A 94 0.87 0.33 -14.26
CA LEU A 94 0.02 1.42 -14.76
C LEU A 94 -0.92 0.94 -15.88
N GLY A 95 -0.40 0.24 -16.89
CA GLY A 95 -1.20 -0.25 -18.01
C GLY A 95 -2.22 -1.30 -17.59
N LEU A 96 -1.77 -2.31 -16.84
CA LEU A 96 -2.61 -3.44 -16.44
C LEU A 96 -3.69 -3.03 -15.44
N SER A 97 -3.34 -2.19 -14.45
CA SER A 97 -4.32 -1.64 -13.51
C SER A 97 -5.36 -0.77 -14.21
N GLY A 98 -4.97 0.00 -15.23
CA GLY A 98 -5.90 0.77 -16.04
C GLY A 98 -6.91 -0.14 -16.73
N MET A 99 -6.45 -1.25 -17.34
CA MET A 99 -7.33 -2.21 -18.03
C MET A 99 -8.29 -2.92 -17.06
N ILE A 100 -7.76 -3.50 -15.98
CA ILE A 100 -8.56 -4.25 -15.00
C ILE A 100 -9.47 -3.32 -14.18
N GLY A 101 -9.00 -2.11 -13.90
CA GLY A 101 -9.66 -1.11 -13.08
C GLY A 101 -10.83 -0.41 -13.76
N THR A 102 -10.94 -0.48 -15.10
CA THR A 102 -11.98 0.23 -15.87
C THR A 102 -13.40 0.02 -15.35
N SER A 103 -13.76 -1.21 -14.97
CA SER A 103 -15.09 -1.56 -14.46
C SER A 103 -15.39 -1.02 -13.06
N PHE A 104 -14.34 -0.65 -12.31
CA PHE A 104 -14.42 -0.13 -10.95
C PHE A 104 -14.44 1.40 -10.89
N VAL A 105 -14.20 2.08 -12.02
CA VAL A 105 -14.20 3.55 -12.08
C VAL A 105 -15.58 4.10 -11.69
N GLY A 106 -15.60 5.03 -10.73
CA GLY A 106 -16.82 5.66 -10.24
C GLY A 106 -17.61 4.84 -9.22
N GLN A 107 -17.16 3.63 -8.89
CA GLN A 107 -17.79 2.80 -7.86
C GLN A 107 -17.39 3.26 -6.45
N PRO A 108 -18.29 3.16 -5.45
CA PRO A 108 -17.96 3.50 -4.08
C PRO A 108 -17.01 2.45 -3.48
N GLY A 109 -15.87 2.88 -2.96
CA GLY A 109 -14.96 2.01 -2.24
C GLY A 109 -15.49 1.60 -0.87
N VAL A 110 -15.18 0.37 -0.45
CA VAL A 110 -15.46 -0.11 0.90
C VAL A 110 -14.38 0.42 1.84
N ARG A 111 -14.79 1.13 2.90
CA ARG A 111 -13.87 1.78 3.85
C ARG A 111 -13.56 0.86 5.02
N LEU A 112 -12.33 0.89 5.49
CA LEU A 112 -11.99 0.27 6.77
C LEU A 112 -12.67 1.04 7.91
N PRO A 113 -13.14 0.33 8.95
CA PRO A 113 -13.68 0.99 10.14
C PRO A 113 -12.56 1.71 10.89
N ASN A 114 -12.83 2.92 11.36
CA ASN A 114 -11.91 3.64 12.24
C ASN A 114 -11.93 3.01 13.63
N LEU A 115 -10.77 3.01 14.29
CA LEU A 115 -10.66 2.55 15.67
C LEU A 115 -10.93 3.74 16.60
N ASP A 116 -12.19 3.98 16.94
CA ASP A 116 -12.59 5.07 17.83
C ASP A 116 -12.63 4.60 19.31
N ILE A 117 -11.84 5.24 20.17
CA ILE A 117 -11.89 5.04 21.63
C ILE A 117 -12.68 6.19 22.26
N PRO A 118 -13.91 5.97 22.78
CA PRO A 118 -14.87 7.03 23.13
C PRO A 118 -14.40 8.09 24.13
N VAL A 119 -13.35 7.82 24.91
CA VAL A 119 -12.88 8.70 26.00
C VAL A 119 -11.66 9.54 25.60
N ILE A 120 -10.84 9.08 24.65
CA ILE A 120 -9.57 9.74 24.28
C ILE A 120 -9.69 10.45 22.92
N SER A 121 -10.53 9.96 22.01
CA SER A 121 -10.75 10.56 20.68
C SER A 121 -11.51 11.90 20.73
N SER A 122 -12.06 12.27 21.89
CA SER A 122 -12.81 13.51 22.13
C SER A 122 -11.92 14.73 22.44
N ILE A 123 -10.62 14.53 22.73
CA ILE A 123 -9.67 15.64 22.93
C ILE A 123 -9.42 16.33 21.58
N PRO A 124 -9.68 17.64 21.44
CA PRO A 124 -9.49 18.36 20.19
C PRO A 124 -8.04 18.27 19.71
N VAL A 125 -7.85 18.11 18.41
CA VAL A 125 -6.55 18.03 17.71
C VAL A 125 -5.73 16.77 18.02
N VAL A 126 -5.35 16.51 19.27
CA VAL A 126 -4.45 15.37 19.61
C VAL A 126 -5.21 14.04 19.68
N GLY A 127 -6.37 14.03 20.34
CA GLY A 127 -7.18 12.82 20.49
C GLY A 127 -7.67 12.28 19.14
N LYS A 128 -8.18 13.16 18.28
CA LYS A 128 -8.70 12.77 16.96
C LYS A 128 -7.60 12.40 15.95
N LEU A 129 -6.40 12.97 16.09
CA LEU A 129 -5.28 12.66 15.20
C LEU A 129 -4.69 11.28 15.48
N ILE A 130 -4.58 10.91 16.77
CA ILE A 130 -3.93 9.67 17.21
C ILE A 130 -4.94 8.53 17.37
N PHE A 131 -6.16 8.78 17.85
CA PHE A 131 -7.14 7.74 18.25
C PHE A 131 -8.40 7.70 17.36
N GLY A 132 -8.35 8.28 16.16
CA GLY A 132 -9.47 8.31 15.21
C GLY A 132 -9.11 7.77 13.82
N GLN A 133 -8.02 7.01 13.73
CA GLN A 133 -7.47 6.50 12.47
C GLN A 133 -7.90 5.05 12.22
N ASP A 134 -7.77 4.61 10.99
CA ASP A 134 -8.00 3.22 10.61
C ASP A 134 -6.82 2.31 11.03
N PRO A 135 -7.01 0.98 11.08
CA PRO A 135 -5.98 0.02 11.45
C PRO A 135 -4.67 0.14 10.67
N VAL A 136 -4.70 0.52 9.39
CA VAL A 136 -3.50 0.60 8.53
C VAL A 136 -2.58 1.73 8.99
N PHE A 137 -3.13 2.83 9.52
CA PHE A 137 -2.35 3.89 10.13
C PHE A 137 -1.50 3.37 11.30
N TYR A 138 -2.11 2.66 12.25
CA TYR A 138 -1.37 2.13 13.40
C TYR A 138 -0.35 1.07 12.99
N ILE A 139 -0.70 0.23 12.00
CA ILE A 139 0.24 -0.75 11.43
C ILE A 139 1.45 -0.03 10.83
N SER A 140 1.26 1.08 10.11
CA SER A 140 2.39 1.82 9.51
C SER A 140 3.37 2.34 10.56
N ILE A 141 2.87 2.83 11.71
CA ILE A 141 3.71 3.27 12.83
C ILE A 141 4.43 2.07 13.46
N ALA A 142 3.73 0.96 13.68
CA ALA A 142 4.34 -0.25 14.23
C ALA A 142 5.44 -0.81 13.32
N LEU A 143 5.23 -0.82 12.01
CA LEU A 143 6.23 -1.21 11.01
C LEU A 143 7.43 -0.25 10.99
N THR A 144 7.18 1.05 11.14
CA THR A 144 8.27 2.04 11.24
C THR A 144 9.15 1.71 12.44
N ALA A 145 8.54 1.46 13.59
CA ALA A 145 9.26 1.09 14.81
C ALA A 145 10.00 -0.25 14.67
N ALA A 146 9.40 -1.22 13.96
CA ALA A 146 10.01 -2.51 13.73
C ALA A 146 11.34 -2.36 12.97
N VAL A 147 11.41 -1.54 11.93
CA VAL A 147 12.57 -1.43 11.01
C VAL A 147 13.69 -0.48 11.52
N MET A 148 13.63 -0.05 12.79
CA MET A 148 14.59 0.93 13.37
C MET A 148 16.03 0.41 13.62
N TRP A 149 16.39 -0.79 13.16
CA TRP A 149 17.72 -1.39 13.37
C TRP A 149 18.82 -0.82 12.46
#